data_AF-A0A2T7TCL1-F1
#
_entry.id   AF-A0A2T7TCL1-F1
#
_cell.length_a   1.000
_cell.length_b   1.000
_cell.length_c   1.000
_cell.angle_alpha   90.00
_cell.angle_beta   90.00
_cell.angle_gamma   90.00
#
_symmetry.space_group_name_H-M   'P 1'
#
loop_
_entity.id
_entity.type
_entity.pdbx_description
1 polymer ?
#
loop_
_entity_poly.entity_id
_entity_poly.type
_entity_poly.pdbx_seq_one_letter_code
_entity_poly.pdbx_strand_id
1 'polypeptide(L)'
;MMRVLISPSYGSSGTRRHWSDTVDQEIPFTEHRYVEVLAPEQREQLTALHPEERARFWGATASHDKKMADVATGDIVLFTGQNQVRAVGEVGAVFRNRSLADLLWPPKHGEKSWHTVYSLLDVVPADIPYSQLNATIGYKPAHNFPGQMVLRDDKARSVLEEFMITPGTEWSRATDGPPESRDSSSRQAVRVAAAEEMRTRTASYERTRRLVVVERLESELVSEFKLHLTAQGQIPTRFYCPSGVSDIYVENAGDAELIEAKSKPTHHHIRQALGQLLDYAPHSPQPIQRLAGLFPSSPSRADAGLLHRYGIDVIHRESPGIFHRLPASHGTRELMRRIWSA
;
A
#
# COMPACT_ATOMS: atom_id res chain seq x y z
N MET A 1 2.11 2.84 17.07
CA MET A 1 2.34 3.73 15.90
C MET A 1 3.35 3.04 14.99
N MET A 2 3.13 3.13 13.67
CA MET A 2 3.88 2.39 12.67
C MET A 2 5.23 3.03 12.35
N ARG A 3 6.23 2.23 12.01
CA ARG A 3 7.59 2.66 11.67
C ARG A 3 7.91 2.37 10.22
N VAL A 4 8.88 3.12 9.70
CA VAL A 4 9.43 2.88 8.38
C VAL A 4 10.93 2.63 8.48
N LEU A 5 11.36 1.43 8.09
CA LEU A 5 12.75 1.05 7.98
C LEU A 5 13.27 1.51 6.62
N ILE A 6 14.49 2.03 6.57
CA ILE A 6 15.23 2.20 5.32
C ILE A 6 16.37 1.20 5.36
N SER A 7 16.36 0.25 4.43
CA SER A 7 17.33 -0.84 4.38
C SER A 7 18.08 -0.85 3.05
N PRO A 8 19.36 -0.44 3.04
CA PRO A 8 20.19 -0.51 1.84
C PRO A 8 20.40 -1.96 1.41
N SER A 9 19.89 -2.33 0.23
CA SER A 9 19.90 -3.69 -0.30
C SER A 9 20.65 -3.81 -1.63
N TYR A 10 20.77 -2.73 -2.41
CA TYR A 10 21.41 -2.76 -3.74
C TYR A 10 22.81 -2.11 -3.79
N GLY A 11 23.33 -1.61 -2.66
CA GLY A 11 24.57 -0.84 -2.59
C GLY A 11 25.86 -1.62 -2.86
N SER A 12 25.87 -2.94 -2.68
CA SER A 12 27.05 -3.80 -2.88
C SER A 12 26.70 -5.12 -3.56
N SER A 13 27.70 -5.84 -4.09
CA SER A 13 27.48 -7.19 -4.62
C SER A 13 27.03 -8.19 -3.55
N GLY A 14 27.51 -8.03 -2.31
CA GLY A 14 27.10 -8.86 -1.18
C GLY A 14 25.63 -8.65 -0.80
N THR A 15 25.18 -7.40 -0.67
CA THR A 15 23.78 -7.11 -0.35
C THR A 15 22.83 -7.53 -1.47
N ARG A 16 23.24 -7.39 -2.75
CA ARG A 16 22.46 -7.90 -3.89
C ARG A 16 22.35 -9.42 -3.90
N ARG A 17 23.39 -10.13 -3.45
CA ARG A 17 23.32 -11.59 -3.29
C ARG A 17 22.30 -11.97 -2.21
N HIS A 18 22.40 -11.37 -1.02
CA HIS A 18 21.42 -11.62 0.05
C HIS A 18 19.98 -11.35 -0.40
N TRP A 19 19.78 -10.31 -1.22
CA TRP A 19 18.47 -10.01 -1.81
C TRP A 19 17.96 -11.17 -2.66
N SER A 20 18.79 -11.65 -3.58
CA SER A 20 18.47 -12.82 -4.41
C SER A 20 18.21 -14.07 -3.58
N ASP A 21 18.93 -14.23 -2.47
CA ASP A 21 18.84 -15.42 -1.63
C ASP A 21 17.52 -15.49 -0.85
N THR A 22 17.02 -14.37 -0.34
CA THR A 22 15.92 -14.39 0.66
C THR A 22 14.76 -13.42 0.41
N VAL A 23 14.85 -12.55 -0.60
CA VAL A 23 13.75 -11.62 -0.96
C VAL A 23 13.15 -11.97 -2.33
N ASP A 24 13.98 -12.29 -3.33
CA ASP A 24 13.45 -12.74 -4.64
C ASP A 24 12.78 -14.12 -4.57
N GLN A 25 13.09 -14.90 -3.54
CA GLN A 25 12.54 -16.23 -3.33
C GLN A 25 12.12 -16.43 -1.88
N GLU A 26 11.09 -17.26 -1.69
CA GLU A 26 10.62 -17.64 -0.38
C GLU A 26 11.36 -18.87 0.16
N ILE A 27 11.74 -18.79 1.43
CA ILE A 27 12.43 -19.84 2.16
C ILE A 27 11.41 -20.73 2.88
N PRO A 28 11.40 -22.06 2.62
CA PRO A 28 10.57 -23.02 3.35
C PRO A 28 11.14 -23.24 4.77
N PHE A 29 10.71 -22.41 5.72
CA PHE A 29 11.30 -22.39 7.08
C PHE A 29 10.94 -23.61 7.93
N THR A 30 10.07 -24.50 7.44
CA THR A 30 9.74 -25.79 8.05
C THR A 30 10.70 -26.91 7.64
N GLU A 31 11.63 -26.67 6.71
CA GLU A 31 12.70 -27.64 6.43
C GLU A 31 13.58 -27.87 7.66
N HIS A 32 14.05 -29.11 7.82
CA HIS A 32 14.80 -29.58 8.99
C HIS A 32 15.95 -28.65 9.40
N ARG A 33 16.77 -28.20 8.43
CA ARG A 33 17.91 -27.30 8.67
C ARG A 33 17.53 -25.97 9.33
N TYR A 34 16.34 -25.44 9.07
CA TYR A 34 15.87 -24.19 9.67
C TYR A 34 15.19 -24.46 11.02
N VAL A 35 14.42 -25.55 11.11
CA VAL A 35 13.74 -25.97 12.34
C VAL A 35 14.73 -26.19 13.48
N GLU A 36 15.91 -26.77 13.19
CA GLU A 36 16.97 -27.01 14.18
C GLU A 36 17.53 -25.74 14.83
N VAL A 37 17.56 -24.62 14.08
CA VAL A 37 18.12 -23.35 14.57
C VAL A 37 17.06 -22.37 15.06
N LEU A 38 15.79 -22.57 14.71
CA LEU A 38 14.68 -21.74 15.17
C LEU A 38 14.24 -22.14 16.58
N ALA A 39 14.05 -21.16 17.46
CA ALA A 39 13.40 -21.40 18.75
C ALA A 39 11.91 -21.75 18.54
N PRO A 40 11.27 -22.54 19.42
CA PRO A 40 9.85 -22.88 19.30
C PRO A 40 8.93 -21.68 19.10
N GLU A 41 9.16 -20.60 19.83
CA GLU A 41 8.36 -19.38 19.77
C GLU A 41 8.54 -18.65 18.43
N GLN A 42 9.73 -18.71 17.84
CA GLN A 42 10.02 -18.14 16.52
C GLN A 42 9.29 -18.93 15.42
N ARG A 43 9.25 -20.26 15.54
CA ARG A 43 8.50 -21.12 14.60
C ARG A 43 7.00 -20.87 14.69
N GLU A 44 6.48 -20.76 15.90
CA GLU A 44 5.07 -20.44 16.12
C GLU A 44 4.71 -19.09 15.50
N GLN A 45 5.53 -18.06 15.74
CA GLN A 45 5.33 -16.72 15.16
C GLN A 45 5.39 -16.74 13.62
N LEU A 46 6.35 -17.46 13.03
CA LEU A 46 6.45 -17.61 11.58
C LEU A 46 5.24 -18.35 11.00
N THR A 47 4.84 -19.47 11.60
CA THR A 47 3.70 -20.27 11.14
C THR A 47 2.39 -19.49 11.20
N ALA A 48 2.19 -18.70 12.27
CA ALA A 48 1.01 -17.86 12.42
C ALA A 48 0.94 -16.72 11.37
N LEU A 49 2.09 -16.23 10.91
CA LEU A 49 2.16 -15.13 9.95
C LEU A 49 2.25 -15.61 8.49
N HIS A 50 2.81 -16.79 8.27
CA HIS A 50 3.09 -17.41 6.97
C HIS A 50 2.51 -18.83 6.92
N PRO A 51 1.19 -18.96 6.69
CA PRO A 51 0.50 -20.26 6.71
C PRO A 51 0.97 -21.21 5.60
N GLU A 52 1.57 -20.67 4.53
CA GLU A 52 2.17 -21.44 3.43
C GLU A 52 3.51 -22.10 3.81
N GLU A 53 3.97 -21.95 5.07
CA GLU A 53 5.23 -22.47 5.60
C GLU A 53 6.49 -21.96 4.88
N ARG A 54 6.33 -20.88 4.11
CA ARG A 54 7.38 -20.22 3.35
C ARG A 54 7.38 -18.73 3.66
N ALA A 55 8.56 -18.13 3.74
CA ALA A 55 8.69 -16.70 4.00
C ALA A 55 9.91 -16.10 3.31
N ARG A 56 9.80 -14.84 2.91
CA ARG A 56 10.96 -14.01 2.56
C ARG A 56 11.58 -13.46 3.84
N PHE A 57 12.89 -13.25 3.83
CA PHE A 57 13.64 -12.76 4.99
C PHE A 57 14.57 -11.60 4.63
N TRP A 58 14.76 -10.71 5.60
CA TRP A 58 15.84 -9.72 5.61
C TRP A 58 16.33 -9.50 7.04
N GLY A 59 17.42 -8.77 7.21
CA GLY A 59 18.06 -8.67 8.52
C GLY A 59 18.82 -7.39 8.77
N ALA A 60 19.42 -7.35 9.95
CA ALA A 60 20.33 -6.33 10.41
C ALA A 60 21.50 -6.96 11.18
N THR A 61 22.68 -6.36 11.06
CA THR A 61 23.83 -6.71 11.89
C THR A 61 23.65 -6.20 13.32
N ALA A 62 24.38 -6.76 14.28
CA ALA A 62 24.28 -6.43 15.71
C ALA A 62 24.46 -4.92 16.02
N SER A 63 25.17 -4.15 15.18
CA SER A 63 25.30 -2.70 15.35
C SER A 63 23.97 -1.93 15.23
N HIS A 64 22.93 -2.57 14.70
CA HIS A 64 21.60 -1.99 14.51
C HIS A 64 20.58 -2.46 15.54
N ASP A 65 20.95 -3.36 16.47
CA ASP A 65 20.01 -3.96 17.43
C ASP A 65 19.25 -2.94 18.27
N LYS A 66 19.93 -1.87 18.72
CA LYS A 66 19.27 -0.79 19.47
C LYS A 66 18.26 -0.03 18.61
N LYS A 67 18.55 0.16 17.32
CA LYS A 67 17.66 0.87 16.38
C LYS A 67 16.45 0.04 16.00
N MET A 68 16.61 -1.29 15.96
CA MET A 68 15.58 -2.27 15.59
C MET A 68 14.74 -2.74 16.78
N ALA A 69 15.06 -2.31 18.00
CA ALA A 69 14.48 -2.88 19.23
C ALA A 69 12.96 -2.76 19.33
N ASP A 70 12.37 -1.76 18.69
CA ASP A 70 10.94 -1.47 18.69
C ASP A 70 10.27 -1.73 17.33
N VAL A 71 11.00 -2.32 16.37
CA VAL A 71 10.43 -2.78 15.10
C VAL A 71 9.54 -3.98 15.36
N ALA A 72 8.34 -3.96 14.79
CA ALA A 72 7.32 -4.96 15.01
C ALA A 72 6.58 -5.33 13.72
N THR A 73 5.76 -6.38 13.81
CA THR A 73 4.88 -6.81 12.72
C THR A 73 3.96 -5.67 12.28
N GLY A 74 3.88 -5.46 10.96
CA GLY A 74 3.12 -4.39 10.31
C GLY A 74 3.93 -3.12 10.03
N ASP A 75 5.14 -2.98 10.58
CA ASP A 75 6.04 -1.89 10.17
C ASP A 75 6.44 -2.04 8.69
N ILE A 76 6.80 -0.94 8.03
CA ILE A 76 7.16 -0.95 6.61
C ILE A 76 8.68 -0.89 6.43
N VAL A 77 9.21 -1.59 5.44
CA VAL A 77 10.61 -1.46 5.01
C VAL A 77 10.72 -0.96 3.58
N LEU A 78 11.49 0.10 3.40
CA LEU A 78 11.94 0.61 2.10
C LEU A 78 13.31 0.01 1.77
N PHE A 79 13.35 -0.83 0.75
CA PHE A 79 14.58 -1.41 0.24
C PHE A 79 15.24 -0.48 -0.75
N THR A 80 16.48 -0.09 -0.50
CA THR A 80 17.10 1.02 -1.23
C THR A 80 18.41 0.66 -1.94
N GLY A 81 18.70 1.41 -2.99
CA GLY A 81 20.00 1.46 -3.65
C GLY A 81 19.87 1.88 -5.10
N GLN A 82 21.00 2.13 -5.76
CA GLN A 82 21.02 2.79 -7.07
C GLN A 82 20.24 4.12 -7.07
N ASN A 83 20.35 4.90 -5.98
CA ASN A 83 19.72 6.21 -5.80
C ASN A 83 18.17 6.24 -5.74
N GLN A 84 17.54 5.10 -5.45
CA GLN A 84 16.09 4.99 -5.31
C GLN A 84 15.68 3.90 -4.30
N VAL A 85 14.42 3.95 -3.85
CA VAL A 85 13.70 2.83 -3.26
C VAL A 85 13.32 1.89 -4.41
N ARG A 86 13.62 0.60 -4.24
CA ARG A 86 13.46 -0.47 -5.24
C ARG A 86 12.30 -1.39 -4.95
N ALA A 87 11.95 -1.51 -3.67
CA ALA A 87 10.83 -2.27 -3.21
C ALA A 87 10.38 -1.76 -1.85
N VAL A 88 9.11 -1.98 -1.55
CA VAL A 88 8.51 -1.77 -0.24
C VAL A 88 8.08 -3.13 0.27
N GLY A 89 8.36 -3.43 1.54
CA GLY A 89 7.88 -4.64 2.19
C GLY A 89 7.16 -4.33 3.50
N GLU A 90 6.30 -5.24 3.91
CA GLU A 90 5.65 -5.21 5.23
C GLU A 90 6.34 -6.22 6.15
N VAL A 91 6.78 -5.76 7.32
CA VAL A 91 7.52 -6.55 8.30
C VAL A 91 6.57 -7.57 8.96
N GLY A 92 6.98 -8.84 8.94
CA GLY A 92 6.30 -9.96 9.60
C GLY A 92 6.88 -10.24 10.99
N ALA A 93 7.27 -11.48 11.24
CA ALA A 93 7.97 -11.88 12.45
C ALA A 93 9.33 -11.19 12.54
N VAL A 94 9.71 -10.71 13.73
CA VAL A 94 10.99 -10.04 14.00
C VAL A 94 11.60 -10.67 15.25
N PHE A 95 12.84 -11.16 15.15
CA PHE A 95 13.52 -11.77 16.28
C PHE A 95 15.05 -11.75 16.11
N ARG A 96 15.76 -12.00 17.20
CA ARG A 96 17.21 -12.19 17.17
C ARG A 96 17.51 -13.68 17.05
N ASN A 97 18.20 -14.07 15.98
CA ASN A 97 18.63 -15.43 15.78
C ASN A 97 19.86 -15.46 14.87
N ARG A 98 21.03 -15.48 15.48
CA ARG A 98 22.31 -15.53 14.76
C ARG A 98 22.45 -16.80 13.93
N SER A 99 22.07 -17.95 14.49
CA SER A 99 22.19 -19.24 13.82
C SER A 99 21.37 -19.30 12.54
N LEU A 100 20.12 -18.83 12.58
CA LEU A 100 19.30 -18.68 11.37
C LEU A 100 19.93 -17.67 10.41
N ALA A 101 20.39 -16.53 10.91
CA ALA A 101 20.95 -15.49 10.06
C ALA A 101 22.22 -15.95 9.32
N ASP A 102 23.08 -16.76 9.97
CA ASP A 102 24.27 -17.35 9.36
C ASP A 102 23.92 -18.47 8.36
N LEU A 103 22.77 -19.14 8.51
CA LEU A 103 22.25 -20.05 7.48
C LEU A 103 21.69 -19.31 6.25
N LEU A 104 21.00 -18.19 6.48
CA LEU A 104 20.40 -17.38 5.42
C LEU A 104 21.45 -16.55 4.67
N TRP A 105 22.39 -15.95 5.40
CA TRP A 105 23.43 -15.07 4.88
C TRP A 105 24.79 -15.41 5.53
N PRO A 106 25.47 -16.46 5.03
CA PRO A 106 26.75 -16.89 5.58
C PRO A 106 27.79 -15.75 5.59
N PRO A 107 28.33 -15.37 6.76
CA PRO A 107 29.31 -14.30 6.83
C PRO A 107 30.60 -14.73 6.13
N LYS A 108 31.25 -13.83 5.40
CA LYS A 108 32.60 -14.10 4.88
C LYS A 108 33.60 -14.11 6.04
N HIS A 109 34.77 -14.70 5.80
CA HIS A 109 35.84 -14.77 6.78
C HIS A 109 36.19 -13.37 7.33
N GLY A 110 36.00 -13.17 8.64
CA GLY A 110 36.27 -11.92 9.34
C GLY A 110 35.16 -10.87 9.27
N GLU A 111 34.05 -11.12 8.56
CA GLU A 111 32.89 -10.24 8.55
C GLU A 111 31.98 -10.47 9.76
N LYS A 112 31.25 -9.44 10.17
CA LYS A 112 30.28 -9.53 11.27
C LYS A 112 29.04 -10.27 10.80
N SER A 113 28.61 -11.23 11.62
CA SER A 113 27.37 -11.96 11.44
C SER A 113 26.13 -11.06 11.57
N TRP A 114 25.04 -11.51 10.97
CA TRP A 114 23.70 -10.92 11.07
C TRP A 114 23.05 -11.37 12.39
N HIS A 115 22.20 -10.53 12.97
CA HIS A 115 21.70 -10.78 14.33
C HIS A 115 20.18 -10.66 14.42
N THR A 116 19.64 -9.53 14.00
CA THR A 116 18.20 -9.33 13.90
C THR A 116 17.74 -9.84 12.55
N VAL A 117 16.77 -10.76 12.56
CA VAL A 117 16.11 -11.32 11.37
C VAL A 117 14.65 -10.92 11.41
N TYR A 118 14.11 -10.55 10.26
CA TYR A 118 12.67 -10.39 10.10
C TYR A 118 12.18 -11.01 8.80
N SER A 119 10.95 -11.51 8.85
CA SER A 119 10.24 -11.99 7.66
C SER A 119 9.46 -10.87 7.00
N LEU A 120 9.07 -11.05 5.74
CA LEU A 120 8.25 -10.09 4.99
C LEU A 120 6.88 -10.70 4.69
N LEU A 121 5.81 -10.04 5.13
CA LEU A 121 4.43 -10.45 4.85
C LEU A 121 4.05 -10.22 3.38
N ASP A 122 4.56 -9.13 2.82
CA ASP A 122 4.38 -8.77 1.42
C ASP A 122 5.57 -7.93 0.96
N VAL A 123 5.87 -7.96 -0.35
CA VAL A 123 6.94 -7.18 -0.99
C VAL A 123 6.49 -6.78 -2.39
N VAL A 124 6.46 -5.48 -2.64
CA VAL A 124 6.10 -4.92 -3.94
C VAL A 124 7.25 -4.11 -4.53
N PRO A 125 7.54 -4.25 -5.83
CA PRO A 125 8.48 -3.36 -6.51
C PRO A 125 8.06 -1.90 -6.39
N ALA A 126 9.04 -1.01 -6.26
CA ALA A 126 8.82 0.43 -6.20
C ALA A 126 9.94 1.17 -6.95
N ASP A 127 9.62 2.39 -7.37
CA ASP A 127 10.57 3.28 -8.06
C ASP A 127 10.44 4.69 -7.49
N ILE A 128 10.96 4.89 -6.27
CA ILE A 128 10.89 6.17 -5.55
C ILE A 128 12.32 6.76 -5.46
N PRO A 129 12.63 7.85 -6.17
CA PRO A 129 13.96 8.46 -6.11
C PRO A 129 14.35 8.92 -4.70
N TYR A 130 15.64 8.85 -4.37
CA TYR A 130 16.14 9.37 -3.09
C TYR A 130 15.83 10.84 -2.90
N SER A 131 15.83 11.65 -3.96
CA SER A 131 15.49 13.07 -3.87
C SER A 131 14.10 13.30 -3.30
N GLN A 132 13.13 12.45 -3.65
CA GLN A 132 11.76 12.53 -3.14
C GLN A 132 11.68 12.04 -1.71
N LEU A 133 12.21 10.85 -1.41
CA LEU A 133 12.27 10.32 -0.04
C LEU A 133 12.98 11.30 0.92
N ASN A 134 14.08 11.90 0.48
CA ASN A 134 14.83 12.90 1.23
C ASN A 134 13.98 14.15 1.49
N ALA A 135 13.26 14.67 0.48
CA ALA A 135 12.36 15.80 0.66
C ALA A 135 11.27 15.49 1.70
N THR A 136 10.65 14.31 1.62
CA THR A 136 9.60 13.87 2.55
C THR A 136 10.06 13.82 4.01
N ILE A 137 11.30 13.38 4.27
CA ILE A 137 11.83 13.23 5.64
C ILE A 137 12.68 14.42 6.12
N GLY A 138 12.75 15.49 5.32
CA GLY A 138 13.48 16.73 5.63
C GLY A 138 15.01 16.62 5.49
N TYR A 139 15.50 15.74 4.63
CA TYR A 139 16.91 15.56 4.31
C TYR A 139 17.32 16.33 3.05
N LYS A 140 18.63 16.51 2.88
CA LYS A 140 19.19 17.15 1.67
C LYS A 140 18.91 16.26 0.44
N PRO A 141 18.61 16.82 -0.74
CA PRO A 141 18.26 16.04 -1.93
C PRO A 141 19.28 14.94 -2.31
N ALA A 142 20.58 15.23 -2.15
CA ALA A 142 21.68 14.31 -2.45
C ALA A 142 22.08 13.39 -1.28
N HIS A 143 21.27 13.32 -0.21
CA HIS A 143 21.54 12.42 0.90
C HIS A 143 21.43 10.96 0.44
N ASN A 144 22.45 10.17 0.76
CA ASN A 144 22.46 8.73 0.55
C ASN A 144 22.20 8.02 1.88
N PHE A 145 21.73 6.78 1.80
CA PHE A 145 21.47 5.93 2.96
C PHE A 145 22.58 4.89 3.13
N PRO A 146 23.71 5.19 3.82
CA PRO A 146 24.85 4.28 3.90
C PRO A 146 24.61 3.08 4.83
N GLY A 147 23.56 3.10 5.64
CA GLY A 147 23.25 2.04 6.59
C GLY A 147 21.78 2.04 6.96
N GLN A 148 21.38 0.99 7.67
CA GLN A 148 19.98 0.82 8.03
C GLN A 148 19.55 1.85 9.08
N MET A 149 18.33 2.36 8.91
CA MET A 149 17.71 3.29 9.83
C MET A 149 16.22 2.96 10.02
N VAL A 150 15.67 3.49 11.11
CA VAL A 150 14.26 3.33 11.48
C VAL A 150 13.69 4.72 11.71
N LEU A 151 12.79 5.14 10.83
CA LEU A 151 12.00 6.35 10.95
C LEU A 151 10.83 6.10 11.91
N ARG A 152 10.49 7.12 12.68
CA ARG A 152 9.44 7.07 13.71
C ARG A 152 8.54 8.29 13.56
N ASP A 153 7.38 8.19 14.19
CA ASP A 153 6.43 9.28 14.41
C ASP A 153 6.10 10.01 13.10
N ASP A 154 6.20 11.34 13.10
CA ASP A 154 5.84 12.18 11.97
C ASP A 154 6.63 11.83 10.71
N LYS A 155 7.91 11.45 10.82
CA LYS A 155 8.69 11.05 9.64
C LYS A 155 8.20 9.76 9.02
N ALA A 156 7.82 8.78 9.85
CA ALA A 156 7.23 7.54 9.35
C ALA A 156 5.88 7.85 8.70
N ARG A 157 5.05 8.66 9.35
CA ARG A 157 3.73 9.06 8.85
C ARG A 157 3.84 9.79 7.50
N SER A 158 4.70 10.80 7.39
CA SER A 158 4.89 11.54 6.14
C SER A 158 5.33 10.65 4.98
N VAL A 159 6.17 9.63 5.24
CA VAL A 159 6.58 8.67 4.20
C VAL A 159 5.41 7.80 3.74
N LEU A 160 4.61 7.29 4.68
CA LEU A 160 3.45 6.46 4.36
C LEU A 160 2.37 7.27 3.61
N GLU A 161 2.13 8.52 4.03
CA GLU A 161 1.16 9.42 3.41
C GLU A 161 1.61 9.88 2.03
N GLU A 162 2.84 10.35 1.89
CA GLU A 162 3.38 10.87 0.63
C GLU A 162 3.41 9.79 -0.44
N PHE A 163 3.90 8.58 -0.11
CA PHE A 163 3.99 7.46 -1.05
C PHE A 163 2.74 6.60 -1.07
N MET A 164 1.67 7.01 -0.38
CA MET A 164 0.38 6.33 -0.32
C MET A 164 0.53 4.83 0.02
N ILE A 165 1.44 4.51 0.94
CA ILE A 165 1.74 3.15 1.37
C ILE A 165 0.75 2.74 2.47
N THR A 166 0.03 1.64 2.24
CA THR A 166 -0.88 1.08 3.22
C THR A 166 -0.52 -0.38 3.52
N PRO A 167 -0.13 -0.71 4.76
CA PRO A 167 0.13 -2.09 5.16
C PRO A 167 -1.14 -2.95 5.16
N GLY A 168 -0.98 -4.21 4.77
CA GLY A 168 -2.05 -5.20 4.78
C GLY A 168 -2.55 -5.54 6.18
N THR A 169 -1.71 -5.42 7.22
CA THR A 169 -2.15 -5.60 8.61
C THR A 169 -3.04 -4.46 9.12
N GLU A 170 -2.79 -3.22 8.70
CA GLU A 170 -3.68 -2.08 9.01
C GLU A 170 -5.01 -2.23 8.26
N TRP A 171 -4.93 -2.57 6.98
CA TRP A 171 -6.06 -2.88 6.12
C TRP A 171 -7.01 -3.93 6.74
N SER A 172 -6.44 -5.04 7.20
CA SER A 172 -7.21 -6.13 7.83
C SER A 172 -7.91 -5.66 9.11
N ARG A 173 -7.24 -4.87 9.96
CA ARG A 173 -7.85 -4.34 11.19
C ARG A 173 -9.02 -3.39 10.91
N ALA A 174 -8.93 -2.59 9.85
CA ALA A 174 -9.98 -1.64 9.47
C ALA A 174 -11.21 -2.33 8.86
N THR A 175 -11.02 -3.48 8.21
CA THR A 175 -12.09 -4.22 7.50
C THR A 175 -12.74 -5.32 8.35
N ASP A 176 -12.07 -5.84 9.38
CA ASP A 176 -12.60 -6.87 10.30
C ASP A 176 -13.49 -6.31 11.45
N GLY A 177 -14.01 -5.09 11.33
CA GLY A 177 -14.98 -4.53 12.28
C GLY A 177 -16.31 -5.31 12.29
N PRO A 178 -17.09 -5.30 13.39
CA PRO A 178 -18.35 -6.02 13.46
C PRO A 178 -19.28 -5.57 12.32
N PRO A 179 -19.89 -6.51 11.57
CA PRO A 179 -20.71 -6.16 10.42
C PRO A 179 -21.95 -5.39 10.89
N GLU A 180 -22.03 -4.10 10.61
CA GLU A 180 -23.30 -3.39 10.64
C GLU A 180 -24.21 -4.01 9.57
N SER A 181 -25.37 -4.46 10.04
CA SER A 181 -26.36 -5.20 9.27
C SER A 181 -26.84 -4.39 8.06
N ARG A 182 -26.41 -4.78 6.86
CA ARG A 182 -27.15 -4.48 5.63
C ARG A 182 -27.67 -5.76 5.01
N ASP A 183 -28.90 -5.63 4.55
CA ASP A 183 -29.92 -6.66 4.39
C ASP A 183 -29.51 -7.84 3.49
N SER A 184 -29.88 -9.04 3.96
CA SER A 184 -29.57 -10.35 3.39
C SER A 184 -30.21 -10.63 2.02
N SER A 185 -31.11 -9.75 1.57
CA SER A 185 -31.88 -9.87 0.32
C SER A 185 -31.05 -9.62 -0.94
N SER A 186 -29.98 -8.82 -0.85
CA SER A 186 -29.09 -8.48 -1.98
C SER A 186 -28.27 -9.68 -2.50
N ARG A 187 -27.99 -10.68 -1.65
CA ARG A 187 -27.23 -11.89 -2.03
C ARG A 187 -28.03 -12.87 -2.89
N GLN A 188 -29.36 -12.75 -2.94
CA GLN A 188 -30.21 -13.72 -3.65
C GLN A 188 -30.39 -13.38 -5.14
N ALA A 189 -30.30 -12.11 -5.53
CA ALA A 189 -30.48 -11.67 -6.92
C ALA A 189 -29.29 -12.02 -7.84
N VAL A 190 -28.07 -12.10 -7.30
CA VAL A 190 -26.86 -12.49 -8.07
C VAL A 190 -26.83 -14.00 -8.35
N ARG A 191 -27.59 -14.81 -7.59
CA ARG A 191 -27.61 -16.28 -7.71
C ARG A 191 -28.33 -16.83 -8.94
N VAL A 192 -29.09 -16.02 -9.69
CA VAL A 192 -29.85 -16.53 -10.86
C VAL A 192 -29.02 -16.46 -12.17
N ALA A 193 -27.94 -15.68 -12.22
CA ALA A 193 -27.11 -15.54 -13.44
C ALA A 193 -25.76 -16.28 -13.39
N ALA A 194 -25.34 -16.79 -12.24
CA ALA A 194 -24.04 -17.47 -12.05
C ALA A 194 -24.15 -18.97 -11.70
N ALA A 195 -25.34 -19.57 -11.89
CA ALA A 195 -25.65 -20.92 -11.42
C ALA A 195 -25.38 -22.06 -12.42
N GLU A 196 -24.70 -21.80 -13.54
CA GLU A 196 -24.26 -22.87 -14.45
C GLU A 196 -22.79 -22.69 -14.86
N GLU A 197 -21.88 -22.83 -13.90
CA GLU A 197 -20.70 -23.70 -14.04
C GLU A 197 -19.87 -23.66 -12.75
N MET A 198 -19.06 -24.70 -12.58
CA MET A 198 -18.05 -24.81 -11.51
C MET A 198 -18.56 -25.28 -10.13
N ARG A 199 -18.91 -26.57 -10.10
CA ARG A 199 -18.71 -27.40 -8.90
C ARG A 199 -17.21 -27.43 -8.56
N THR A 200 -16.77 -26.71 -7.53
CA THR A 200 -15.55 -27.10 -6.78
C THR A 200 -15.69 -26.69 -5.32
N ARG A 201 -15.21 -27.58 -4.46
CA ARG A 201 -15.34 -27.61 -3.01
C ARG A 201 -14.54 -26.47 -2.36
N THR A 202 -15.15 -25.83 -1.38
CA THR A 202 -14.54 -25.09 -0.25
C THR A 202 -13.23 -24.36 -0.58
N ALA A 203 -13.34 -23.16 -1.14
CA ALA A 203 -12.21 -22.23 -1.18
C ALA A 203 -12.05 -21.60 0.21
N SER A 204 -11.00 -22.03 0.92
CA SER A 204 -10.42 -21.30 2.03
C SER A 204 -10.20 -19.85 1.62
N TYR A 205 -10.67 -18.92 2.46
CA TYR A 205 -10.41 -17.48 2.30
C TYR A 205 -8.89 -17.26 2.23
N GLU A 206 -8.35 -16.99 1.05
CA GLU A 206 -7.02 -16.43 0.87
C GLU A 206 -7.08 -15.03 1.50
N ARG A 207 -6.61 -14.90 2.74
CA ARG A 207 -6.46 -13.60 3.39
C ARG A 207 -5.24 -12.94 2.77
N THR A 208 -5.36 -12.42 1.54
CA THR A 208 -4.27 -11.70 0.91
C THR A 208 -4.05 -10.42 1.69
N ARG A 209 -3.13 -10.43 2.65
CA ARG A 209 -2.59 -9.24 3.30
C ARG A 209 -1.84 -8.48 2.21
N ARG A 210 -2.51 -7.58 1.49
CA ARG A 210 -1.91 -6.84 0.38
C ARG A 210 -1.35 -5.54 0.91
N LEU A 211 -0.04 -5.41 0.86
CA LEU A 211 0.64 -4.13 0.95
C LEU A 211 0.28 -3.33 -0.31
N VAL A 212 -0.33 -2.16 -0.12
CA VAL A 212 -0.68 -1.26 -1.23
C VAL A 212 0.38 -0.19 -1.35
N VAL A 213 0.98 -0.07 -2.53
CA VAL A 213 1.91 1.01 -2.90
C VAL A 213 1.44 1.58 -4.23
N VAL A 214 1.16 2.87 -4.24
CA VAL A 214 0.62 3.58 -5.41
C VAL A 214 1.77 4.03 -6.32
N GLU A 215 1.51 4.10 -7.63
CA GLU A 215 2.50 4.56 -8.60
C GLU A 215 2.99 5.99 -8.29
N ARG A 216 4.28 6.25 -8.53
CA ARG A 216 4.93 7.54 -8.23
C ARG A 216 4.18 8.75 -8.80
N LEU A 217 3.78 8.69 -10.07
CA LEU A 217 3.10 9.82 -10.74
C LEU A 217 1.69 10.06 -10.15
N GLU A 218 1.04 9.01 -9.65
CA GLU A 218 -0.27 9.10 -9.01
C GLU A 218 -0.14 9.65 -7.59
N SER A 219 0.84 9.17 -6.81
CA SER A 219 1.18 9.73 -5.50
C SER A 219 1.56 11.22 -5.59
N GLU A 220 2.39 11.62 -6.56
CA GLU A 220 2.74 13.03 -6.81
C GLU A 220 1.49 13.88 -7.12
N LEU A 221 0.60 13.37 -7.98
CA LEU A 221 -0.64 14.06 -8.35
C LEU A 221 -1.60 14.18 -7.15
N VAL A 222 -1.71 13.15 -6.32
CA VAL A 222 -2.51 13.15 -5.09
C VAL A 222 -1.96 14.17 -4.10
N SER A 223 -0.65 14.18 -3.83
CA SER A 223 -0.03 15.13 -2.91
C SER A 223 -0.20 16.57 -3.39
N GLU A 224 0.02 16.83 -4.69
CA GLU A 224 -0.20 18.14 -5.29
C GLU A 224 -1.66 18.61 -5.16
N PHE A 225 -2.61 17.71 -5.40
CA PHE A 225 -4.03 18.04 -5.29
C PHE A 225 -4.49 18.20 -3.84
N LYS A 226 -3.96 17.42 -2.89
CA LYS A 226 -4.22 17.62 -1.46
C LYS A 226 -3.81 19.02 -1.00
N LEU A 227 -2.64 19.50 -1.43
CA LEU A 227 -2.19 20.87 -1.15
C LEU A 227 -3.15 21.92 -1.76
N HIS A 228 -3.64 21.68 -2.97
CA HIS A 228 -4.65 22.54 -3.62
C HIS A 228 -5.95 22.60 -2.81
N LEU A 229 -6.45 21.47 -2.30
CA LEU A 229 -7.65 21.39 -1.45
C LEU A 229 -7.42 22.07 -0.09
N THR A 230 -6.27 21.84 0.54
CA THR A 230 -5.92 22.49 1.82
C THR A 230 -5.79 24.00 1.70
N ALA A 231 -5.25 24.51 0.58
CA ALA A 231 -5.23 25.94 0.30
C ALA A 231 -6.65 26.56 0.18
N GLN A 232 -7.66 25.74 -0.13
CA GLN A 232 -9.08 26.12 -0.17
C GLN A 232 -9.78 25.89 1.18
N GLY A 233 -9.05 25.52 2.24
CA GLY A 233 -9.59 25.28 3.58
C GLY A 233 -10.21 23.90 3.76
N GLN A 234 -10.04 22.98 2.81
CA GLN A 234 -10.54 21.61 2.92
C GLN A 234 -9.52 20.68 3.60
N ILE A 235 -10.00 19.65 4.28
CA ILE A 235 -9.17 18.65 4.96
C ILE A 235 -9.29 17.33 4.19
N PRO A 236 -8.39 17.06 3.23
CA PRO A 236 -8.40 15.79 2.53
C PRO A 236 -7.95 14.67 3.47
N THR A 237 -8.72 13.59 3.49
CA THR A 237 -8.45 12.37 4.26
C THR A 237 -8.56 11.15 3.35
N ARG A 238 -8.47 9.94 3.92
CA ARG A 238 -8.68 8.66 3.25
C ARG A 238 -9.56 7.80 4.13
N PHE A 239 -10.25 6.84 3.55
CA PHE A 239 -10.96 5.81 4.30
C PHE A 239 -10.65 4.41 3.73
N TYR A 240 -10.88 3.42 4.58
CA TYR A 240 -10.67 2.01 4.30
C TYR A 240 -12.02 1.35 4.05
N CYS A 241 -12.11 0.49 3.05
CA CYS A 241 -13.29 -0.33 2.78
C CYS A 241 -12.88 -1.78 2.45
N PRO A 242 -13.78 -2.74 2.25
CA PRO A 242 -13.38 -4.09 1.85
C PRO A 242 -12.63 -4.17 0.50
N SER A 243 -12.87 -3.20 -0.39
CA SER A 243 -12.39 -3.23 -1.79
C SER A 243 -11.06 -2.50 -2.03
N GLY A 244 -10.68 -1.55 -1.18
CA GLY A 244 -9.46 -0.74 -1.37
C GLY A 244 -9.43 0.57 -0.56
N VAL A 245 -8.26 1.17 -0.41
CA VAL A 245 -8.13 2.45 0.31
C VAL A 245 -8.49 3.54 -0.70
N SER A 246 -9.34 4.49 -0.31
CA SER A 246 -9.59 5.66 -1.17
C SER A 246 -8.36 6.55 -1.29
N ASP A 247 -8.18 7.22 -2.42
CA ASP A 247 -7.06 8.15 -2.60
C ASP A 247 -7.26 9.46 -1.84
N ILE A 248 -8.41 10.09 -2.04
CA ILE A 248 -8.79 11.35 -1.43
C ILE A 248 -10.29 11.33 -1.12
N TYR A 249 -10.62 11.59 0.13
CA TYR A 249 -11.96 11.83 0.62
C TYR A 249 -12.01 13.20 1.31
N VAL A 250 -12.98 14.03 0.93
CA VAL A 250 -13.20 15.34 1.52
C VAL A 250 -14.59 15.37 2.12
N GLU A 251 -14.68 15.68 3.40
CA GLU A 251 -15.94 15.87 4.08
C GLU A 251 -16.17 17.35 4.35
N ASN A 252 -17.20 17.90 3.72
CA ASN A 252 -17.78 19.19 4.09
C ASN A 252 -19.19 18.95 4.63
N ALA A 253 -19.72 19.87 5.44
CA ALA A 253 -21.04 19.76 6.04
C ALA A 253 -22.13 19.48 4.97
N GLY A 254 -22.52 18.21 4.82
CA GLY A 254 -23.49 17.74 3.83
C GLY A 254 -23.00 17.58 2.38
N ASP A 255 -21.71 17.79 2.08
CA ASP A 255 -21.13 17.65 0.73
C ASP A 255 -19.84 16.82 0.79
N ALA A 256 -20.00 15.51 0.96
CA ALA A 256 -18.90 14.56 0.92
C ALA A 256 -18.50 14.26 -0.54
N GLU A 257 -17.20 14.30 -0.82
CA GLU A 257 -16.62 14.06 -2.14
C GLU A 257 -15.55 12.97 -2.08
N LEU A 258 -15.62 12.01 -2.99
CA LEU A 258 -14.62 10.96 -3.18
C LEU A 258 -13.91 11.17 -4.52
N ILE A 259 -12.58 11.14 -4.47
CA ILE A 259 -11.73 11.44 -5.62
C ILE A 259 -10.71 10.32 -5.77
N GLU A 260 -10.63 9.75 -6.97
CA GLU A 260 -9.71 8.68 -7.33
C GLU A 260 -8.71 9.22 -8.36
N ALA A 261 -7.42 9.13 -8.05
CA ALA A 261 -6.35 9.62 -8.90
C ALA A 261 -5.85 8.52 -9.83
N LYS A 262 -5.37 8.89 -11.01
CA LYS A 262 -4.66 7.97 -11.91
C LYS A 262 -3.43 8.59 -12.51
N SER A 263 -2.37 7.79 -12.65
CA SER A 263 -1.10 8.24 -13.21
C SER A 263 -1.15 8.70 -14.68
N LYS A 264 -2.17 8.31 -15.45
CA LYS A 264 -2.35 8.69 -16.87
C LYS A 264 -3.83 8.81 -17.25
N PRO A 265 -4.20 9.70 -18.20
CA PRO A 265 -5.57 9.87 -18.67
C PRO A 265 -5.91 8.94 -19.85
N THR A 266 -5.47 7.69 -19.83
CA THR A 266 -5.79 6.73 -20.90
C THR A 266 -7.13 6.04 -20.62
N HIS A 267 -7.78 5.49 -21.65
CA HIS A 267 -9.01 4.71 -21.50
C HIS A 267 -8.94 3.61 -20.43
N HIS A 268 -7.81 2.92 -20.30
CA HIS A 268 -7.59 1.90 -19.26
C HIS A 268 -7.73 2.47 -17.84
N HIS A 269 -6.95 3.52 -17.54
CA HIS A 269 -6.98 4.23 -16.26
C HIS A 269 -8.36 4.86 -15.96
N ILE A 270 -9.06 5.36 -16.97
CA ILE A 270 -10.40 5.93 -16.82
C ILE A 270 -11.38 4.85 -16.37
N ARG A 271 -11.29 3.64 -16.95
CA ARG A 271 -12.11 2.49 -16.53
C ARG A 271 -11.76 2.01 -15.13
N GLN A 272 -10.47 2.01 -14.77
CA GLN A 272 -10.03 1.66 -13.43
C GLN A 272 -10.58 2.65 -12.39
N ALA A 273 -10.43 3.96 -12.63
CA ALA A 273 -10.98 5.00 -11.76
C ALA A 273 -12.50 4.88 -11.61
N LEU A 274 -13.22 4.64 -12.72
CA LEU A 274 -14.67 4.40 -12.68
C LEU A 274 -15.02 3.22 -11.78
N GLY A 275 -14.36 2.08 -11.94
CA GLY A 275 -14.60 0.88 -11.13
C GLY A 275 -14.35 1.14 -9.65
N GLN A 276 -13.18 1.70 -9.31
CA GLN A 276 -12.80 2.00 -7.93
C GLN A 276 -13.75 3.00 -7.26
N LEU A 277 -14.10 4.09 -7.95
CA LEU A 277 -15.05 5.07 -7.41
C LEU A 277 -16.42 4.45 -7.09
N LEU A 278 -16.92 3.58 -7.97
CA LEU A 278 -18.19 2.88 -7.77
C LEU A 278 -18.11 1.81 -6.68
N ASP A 279 -16.96 1.13 -6.54
CA ASP A 279 -16.73 0.13 -5.50
C ASP A 279 -16.56 0.76 -4.12
N TYR A 280 -15.94 1.94 -4.03
CA TYR A 280 -15.63 2.60 -2.76
C TYR A 280 -16.80 3.42 -2.21
N ALA A 281 -17.60 4.04 -3.08
CA ALA A 281 -18.63 4.99 -2.64
C ALA A 281 -19.68 4.42 -1.66
N PRO A 282 -20.17 3.17 -1.80
CA PRO A 282 -21.12 2.58 -0.85
C PRO A 282 -20.56 2.42 0.57
N HIS A 283 -19.23 2.41 0.71
CA HIS A 283 -18.51 2.25 1.97
C HIS A 283 -18.02 3.57 2.58
N SER A 284 -18.37 4.70 1.97
CA SER A 284 -17.97 6.01 2.46
C SER A 284 -18.53 6.28 3.87
N PRO A 285 -17.76 6.96 4.76
CA PRO A 285 -18.23 7.36 6.09
C PRO A 285 -19.51 8.21 6.07
N GLN A 286 -19.67 9.06 5.06
CA GLN A 286 -20.88 9.85 4.81
C GLN A 286 -21.44 9.58 3.42
N PRO A 287 -22.76 9.75 3.19
CA PRO A 287 -23.33 9.64 1.85
C PRO A 287 -22.64 10.58 0.86
N ILE A 288 -21.95 10.01 -0.14
CA ILE A 288 -21.20 10.79 -1.11
C ILE A 288 -22.14 11.58 -2.00
N GLN A 289 -21.85 12.87 -2.17
CA GLN A 289 -22.57 13.77 -3.06
C GLN A 289 -21.88 13.91 -4.42
N ARG A 290 -20.57 13.71 -4.47
CA ARG A 290 -19.75 13.87 -5.68
C ARG A 290 -18.65 12.81 -5.80
N LEU A 291 -18.49 12.25 -6.99
CA LEU A 291 -17.29 11.49 -7.40
C LEU A 291 -16.48 12.32 -8.37
N ALA A 292 -15.17 12.17 -8.32
CA ALA A 292 -14.30 12.69 -9.35
C ALA A 292 -13.15 11.74 -9.68
N GLY A 293 -12.80 11.65 -10.97
CA GLY A 293 -11.51 11.11 -11.40
C GLY A 293 -10.48 12.23 -11.55
N LEU A 294 -9.32 12.09 -10.93
CA LEU A 294 -8.21 13.04 -10.97
C LEU A 294 -7.08 12.55 -11.90
N PHE A 295 -6.70 13.36 -12.87
CA PHE A 295 -5.72 12.99 -13.92
C PHE A 295 -4.62 14.05 -14.12
N PRO A 296 -3.41 13.66 -14.59
CA PRO A 296 -2.30 14.61 -14.75
C PRO A 296 -2.44 15.53 -15.96
N SER A 297 -3.36 15.22 -16.88
CA SER A 297 -3.74 16.07 -18.02
C SER A 297 -5.16 15.72 -18.46
N SER A 298 -5.78 16.60 -19.26
CA SER A 298 -7.16 16.42 -19.70
C SER A 298 -7.34 15.11 -20.50
N PRO A 299 -8.27 14.22 -20.10
CA PRO A 299 -8.61 13.04 -20.91
C PRO A 299 -9.25 13.41 -22.24
N SER A 300 -9.32 12.42 -23.16
CA SER A 300 -10.07 12.61 -24.40
C SER A 300 -11.55 12.90 -24.10
N ARG A 301 -12.25 13.58 -25.01
CA ARG A 301 -13.70 13.84 -24.85
C ARG A 301 -14.51 12.55 -24.68
N ALA A 302 -14.13 11.48 -25.36
CA ALA A 302 -14.79 10.19 -25.26
C ALA A 302 -14.60 9.56 -23.87
N ASP A 303 -13.40 9.66 -23.32
CA ASP A 303 -13.05 9.14 -22.00
C ASP A 303 -13.68 9.95 -20.86
N ALA A 304 -13.63 11.29 -20.94
CA ALA A 304 -14.35 12.16 -20.01
C ALA A 304 -15.87 11.89 -20.08
N GLY A 305 -16.39 11.70 -21.30
CA GLY A 305 -17.79 11.32 -21.52
C GLY A 305 -18.17 10.00 -20.87
N LEU A 306 -17.24 9.04 -20.72
CA LEU A 306 -17.50 7.79 -19.99
C LEU A 306 -17.78 8.07 -18.50
N LEU A 307 -16.95 8.87 -17.83
CA LEU A 307 -17.17 9.24 -16.42
C LEU A 307 -18.43 10.09 -16.25
N HIS A 308 -18.64 11.07 -17.15
CA HIS A 308 -19.81 11.94 -17.11
C HIS A 308 -21.14 11.19 -17.22
N ARG A 309 -21.20 10.06 -17.95
CA ARG A 309 -22.39 9.18 -18.01
C ARG A 309 -22.80 8.62 -16.65
N TYR A 310 -21.85 8.47 -15.73
CA TYR A 310 -22.08 7.99 -14.37
C TYR A 310 -22.20 9.15 -13.35
N GLY A 311 -22.25 10.41 -13.83
CA GLY A 311 -22.35 11.58 -12.95
C GLY A 311 -21.04 11.92 -12.24
N ILE A 312 -19.92 11.35 -12.71
CA ILE A 312 -18.59 11.50 -12.12
C ILE A 312 -17.87 12.65 -12.80
N ASP A 313 -17.33 13.58 -12.02
CA ASP A 313 -16.56 14.70 -12.54
C ASP A 313 -15.17 14.26 -13.02
N VAL A 314 -14.57 15.05 -13.90
CA VAL A 314 -13.17 14.89 -14.29
C VAL A 314 -12.40 16.09 -13.79
N ILE A 315 -11.36 15.85 -13.01
CA ILE A 315 -10.39 16.86 -12.58
C ILE A 315 -9.09 16.57 -13.31
N HIS A 316 -8.48 17.58 -13.90
CA HIS A 316 -7.15 17.43 -14.46
C HIS A 316 -6.23 18.60 -14.10
N ARG A 317 -4.94 18.30 -14.00
CA ARG A 317 -3.92 19.34 -13.88
C ARG A 317 -3.83 20.14 -15.19
N GLU A 318 -3.85 21.46 -15.08
CA GLU A 318 -3.64 22.38 -16.21
C GLU A 318 -2.18 22.86 -16.23
N SER A 319 -1.67 23.23 -15.07
CA SER A 319 -0.26 23.52 -14.81
C SER A 319 0.07 23.13 -13.36
N PRO A 320 1.36 23.09 -12.95
CA PRO A 320 1.71 22.78 -11.56
C PRO A 320 0.94 23.65 -10.55
N GLY A 321 0.25 23.02 -9.60
CA GLY A 321 -0.61 23.61 -8.56
C GLY A 321 -2.00 24.05 -9.03
N ILE A 322 -2.27 24.02 -10.34
CA ILE A 322 -3.52 24.51 -10.94
C ILE A 322 -4.30 23.34 -11.54
N PHE A 323 -5.52 23.17 -11.03
CA PHE A 323 -6.42 22.10 -11.42
C PHE A 323 -7.70 22.66 -12.00
N HIS A 324 -8.16 22.03 -13.07
CA HIS A 324 -9.41 22.36 -13.74
C HIS A 324 -10.39 21.20 -13.62
N ARG A 325 -11.65 21.53 -13.30
CA ARG A 325 -12.75 20.56 -13.16
C ARG A 325 -13.69 20.67 -14.35
N LEU A 326 -13.98 19.51 -14.95
CA LEU A 326 -15.01 19.30 -15.95
C LEU A 326 -16.20 18.62 -15.27
N PRO A 327 -17.23 19.38 -14.85
CA PRO A 327 -18.34 18.82 -14.11
C PRO A 327 -19.21 17.92 -15.00
N ALA A 328 -19.64 16.79 -14.47
CA ALA A 328 -20.75 16.05 -15.04
C ALA A 328 -22.05 16.87 -14.90
N SER A 329 -23.02 16.63 -15.79
CA SER A 329 -24.32 17.29 -15.71
C SER A 329 -25.01 17.02 -14.37
N HIS A 330 -25.65 18.06 -13.80
CA HIS A 330 -26.35 17.95 -12.52
C HIS A 330 -27.40 16.83 -12.52
N GLY A 331 -28.25 16.77 -13.56
CA GLY A 331 -29.29 15.76 -13.67
C GLY A 331 -28.76 14.33 -13.73
N THR A 332 -27.64 14.09 -14.45
CA THR A 332 -27.01 12.76 -14.45
C THR A 332 -26.43 12.43 -13.08
N ARG A 333 -25.80 13.39 -12.40
CA ARG A 333 -25.27 13.17 -11.04
C ARG A 333 -26.37 12.82 -10.05
N GLU A 334 -27.50 13.53 -10.05
CA GLU A 334 -28.65 13.21 -9.18
C GLU A 334 -29.27 11.86 -9.48
N LEU A 335 -29.40 11.49 -10.77
CA LEU A 335 -29.88 10.18 -11.16
C LEU A 335 -28.94 9.09 -10.62
N MET A 336 -27.65 9.24 -10.87
CA MET A 336 -26.66 8.23 -10.54
C MET A 336 -26.44 8.14 -9.03
N ARG A 337 -26.51 9.23 -8.25
CA ARG A 337 -26.27 9.21 -6.79
C ARG A 337 -27.10 8.14 -6.08
N ARG A 338 -28.34 7.95 -6.52
CA ARG A 338 -29.22 6.89 -6.00
C ARG A 338 -28.72 5.46 -6.24
N ILE A 339 -27.86 5.26 -7.24
CA ILE A 339 -27.28 3.98 -7.65
C ILE A 339 -25.99 3.70 -6.89
N TRP A 340 -25.09 4.67 -6.77
CA TRP A 340 -23.78 4.46 -6.12
C TRP A 340 -23.74 4.83 -4.63
N SER A 341 -24.82 5.41 -4.08
CA SER A 341 -25.01 5.56 -2.63
C SER A 341 -25.89 4.47 -2.00
N ALA A 342 -26.44 3.56 -2.81
CA ALA A 342 -27.18 2.37 -2.34
C ALA A 342 -26.18 1.28 -1.94
#